data_AF-A0A1J6KAJ2-F1
#
_entry.id   AF-A0A1J6KAJ2-F1
#
_cell.length_a   1.000
_cell.length_b   1.000
_cell.length_c   1.000
_cell.angle_alpha   90.00
_cell.angle_beta   90.00
_cell.angle_gamma   90.00
#
_symmetry.space_group_name_H-M   'P 1'
#
loop_
_entity.id
_entity.type
_entity.pdbx_description
1 polymer ?
#
loop_
_entity_poly.entity_id
_entity_poly.type
_entity_poly.pdbx_seq_one_letter_code
_entity_poly.pdbx_strand_id
1 'polypeptide(L)'
;MCLSTTKGFEPMLTESINHFLASYRNGSSDFSNFQFIFFRLIQTMPDPPLEITWFYSAVTFHTSKSAGFSKIVVAKDLFHLLISCSGPCNGLKKIALLAPVLYVLYDVICEFSRNGLCLNGEIRDLVEKIVGYICICLGDSDILNEFDENILYFEELVGVWTIDRVECAKFDENLGVFFPILSVEVHEGRNIRHGIRDLAGIVICEVFLLNLSMKFNMGFVNEDVQNDARNWAIQTLKQFQNFEHLDLLLRILLEKRLVVTTLLQSSEDAVILQKLLYDAVILIDNSFLSSSRWFQLPESHFRNLALLWSLVADNAIQFAREICDQDRVLAYVNAFSESQLPSKLLKWVSTRAGTEENLRNPKFTTPKALIKWLFILEDQGLWVFDHDKLKFHAKAAICNSLPDCCLPESKPECWTAKERERREGKYIGDEEMEDSLDKPVSAAYFCTDKLPTDGDRKRKDPLKDTDIRGTPVKLVKYNVHESI
;
A
#
# COMPACT_ATOMS: atom_id res chain seq x y z
N MET A 1 0.43 8.61 37.80
CA MET A 1 1.90 8.75 37.82
C MET A 1 2.51 7.39 38.15
N CYS A 2 2.82 6.60 37.12
CA CYS A 2 3.76 5.48 37.23
C CYS A 2 4.92 5.84 36.30
N LEU A 3 6.09 6.08 36.89
CA LEU A 3 7.32 6.34 36.16
C LEU A 3 7.73 5.06 35.40
N SER A 4 8.06 5.25 34.13
CA SER A 4 8.66 4.28 33.21
C SER A 4 9.81 3.49 33.85
N THR A 5 9.65 2.18 33.99
CA THR A 5 10.68 1.22 34.42
C THR A 5 11.59 0.76 33.27
N THR A 6 11.62 1.47 32.15
CA THR A 6 12.39 1.12 30.94
C THR A 6 13.90 1.00 31.16
N LYS A 7 14.46 1.62 32.20
CA LYS A 7 15.93 1.67 32.44
C LYS A 7 16.60 0.35 32.87
N GLY A 8 15.85 -0.75 33.06
CA GLY A 8 16.41 -2.01 33.58
C GLY A 8 16.83 -3.04 32.53
N PHE A 9 16.19 -3.04 31.36
CA PHE A 9 16.31 -4.14 30.38
C PHE A 9 17.24 -3.84 29.20
N GLU A 10 17.55 -2.56 28.98
CA GLU A 10 18.47 -2.05 27.95
C GLU A 10 19.79 -2.85 27.83
N PRO A 11 20.57 -3.07 28.92
CA PRO A 11 21.83 -3.81 28.80
C PRO A 11 21.61 -5.27 28.44
N MET A 12 20.60 -5.91 29.02
CA MET A 12 20.24 -7.31 28.73
C MET A 12 19.81 -7.48 27.27
N LEU A 13 18.97 -6.57 26.76
CA LEU A 13 18.49 -6.60 25.39
C LEU A 13 19.65 -6.37 24.42
N THR A 14 20.52 -5.41 24.70
CA THR A 14 21.71 -5.12 23.88
C THR A 14 22.62 -6.36 23.79
N GLU A 15 22.93 -6.99 24.92
CA GLU A 15 23.74 -8.21 24.95
C GLU A 15 23.05 -9.37 24.21
N SER A 16 21.74 -9.51 24.39
CA SER A 16 20.95 -10.56 23.73
C SER A 16 20.92 -10.38 22.21
N ILE A 17 20.73 -9.16 21.72
CA ILE A 17 20.78 -8.84 20.29
C ILE A 17 22.15 -9.19 19.72
N ASN A 18 23.23 -8.71 20.36
CA ASN A 18 24.60 -8.96 19.90
C ASN A 18 24.92 -10.46 19.88
N HIS A 19 24.56 -11.20 20.93
CA HIS A 19 24.76 -12.64 20.99
C HIS A 19 23.92 -13.37 19.94
N PHE A 20 22.65 -13.00 19.74
CA PHE A 20 21.80 -13.58 18.71
C PHE A 20 22.41 -13.39 17.32
N LEU A 21 22.77 -12.15 16.95
CA LEU A 21 23.36 -11.83 15.65
C LEU A 21 24.68 -12.60 15.43
N ALA A 22 25.54 -12.69 16.45
CA ALA A 22 26.78 -13.45 16.37
C ALA A 22 26.54 -14.96 16.21
N SER A 23 25.63 -15.55 17.00
CA SER A 23 25.27 -16.96 16.92
C SER A 23 24.64 -17.32 15.58
N TYR A 24 23.75 -16.46 15.06
CA TYR A 24 23.11 -16.67 13.77
C TYR A 24 24.11 -16.68 12.62
N ARG A 25 25.04 -15.71 12.60
CA ARG A 25 26.12 -15.64 11.60
C ARG A 25 27.07 -16.83 11.67
N ASN A 26 27.22 -17.42 12.84
CA ASN A 26 27.99 -18.66 13.04
C ASN A 26 27.21 -19.93 12.65
N GLY A 27 26.01 -19.81 12.10
CA GLY A 27 25.19 -20.93 11.63
C GLY A 27 24.36 -21.63 12.71
N SER A 28 24.19 -21.03 13.89
CA SER A 28 23.31 -21.57 14.92
C SER A 28 21.85 -21.48 14.49
N SER A 29 21.07 -22.55 14.74
CA SER A 29 19.62 -22.59 14.51
C SER A 29 18.80 -22.79 15.78
N ASP A 30 19.44 -23.12 16.91
CA ASP A 30 18.78 -23.24 18.20
C ASP A 30 18.88 -21.93 18.99
N PHE A 31 17.73 -21.31 19.20
CA PHE A 31 17.58 -20.10 20.00
C PHE A 31 16.57 -20.27 21.15
N SER A 32 16.30 -21.51 21.56
CA SER A 32 15.33 -21.87 22.61
C SER A 32 15.59 -21.15 23.94
N ASN A 33 16.86 -20.92 24.30
CA ASN A 33 17.24 -20.16 25.50
C ASN A 33 16.70 -18.72 25.44
N PHE A 34 16.85 -18.03 24.31
CA PHE A 34 16.29 -16.70 24.12
C PHE A 34 14.77 -16.72 24.18
N GLN A 35 14.13 -17.69 23.51
CA GLN A 35 12.67 -17.83 23.54
C GLN A 35 12.16 -17.98 24.98
N PHE A 36 12.76 -18.87 25.77
CA PHE A 36 12.35 -19.11 27.15
C PHE A 36 12.49 -17.87 28.04
N ILE A 37 13.64 -17.20 27.97
CA ILE A 37 13.93 -16.00 28.77
C ILE A 37 12.94 -14.88 28.43
N PHE A 38 12.80 -14.56 27.15
CA PHE A 38 11.97 -13.45 26.71
C PHE A 38 10.47 -13.75 26.79
N PHE A 39 10.04 -15.00 26.62
CA PHE A 39 8.67 -15.42 26.89
C PHE A 39 8.30 -15.16 28.35
N ARG A 40 9.12 -15.62 29.30
CA ARG A 40 8.90 -15.36 30.73
C ARG A 40 8.86 -13.87 31.02
N LEU A 41 9.77 -13.11 30.40
CA LEU A 41 9.85 -11.67 30.59
C LEU A 41 8.55 -10.98 30.15
N ILE A 42 8.06 -11.27 28.94
CA ILE A 42 6.80 -10.74 28.41
C ILE A 42 5.61 -11.10 29.31
N GLN A 43 5.52 -12.35 29.76
CA GLN A 43 4.44 -12.80 30.65
C GLN A 43 4.43 -12.11 32.02
N THR A 44 5.58 -11.62 32.49
CA THR A 44 5.69 -10.90 33.76
C THR A 44 5.40 -9.41 33.66
N MET A 45 5.35 -8.84 32.44
CA MET A 45 5.11 -7.42 32.23
C MET A 45 3.64 -7.17 31.86
N PRO A 46 2.95 -6.23 32.54
CA PRO A 46 1.59 -5.87 32.17
C PRO A 46 1.53 -5.09 30.85
N ASP A 47 2.60 -4.42 30.42
CA ASP A 47 2.71 -3.77 29.11
C ASP A 47 4.16 -3.87 28.64
N PRO A 48 4.55 -4.97 27.97
CA PRO A 48 5.94 -5.20 27.58
C PRO A 48 6.41 -4.14 26.58
N PRO A 49 7.65 -3.62 26.68
CA PRO A 49 8.22 -2.73 25.67
C PRO A 49 8.17 -3.33 24.26
N LEU A 50 8.04 -2.47 23.25
CA LEU A 50 7.94 -2.90 21.86
C LEU A 50 9.18 -3.70 21.44
N GLU A 51 10.34 -3.27 21.90
CA GLU A 51 11.66 -3.83 21.64
C GLU A 51 11.78 -5.27 22.13
N ILE A 52 11.30 -5.53 23.35
CA ILE A 52 11.31 -6.86 23.97
C ILE A 52 10.41 -7.81 23.17
N THR A 53 9.23 -7.32 22.78
CA THR A 53 8.26 -8.10 22.01
C THR A 53 8.76 -8.39 20.60
N TRP A 54 9.39 -7.41 19.94
CA TRP A 54 10.02 -7.56 18.63
C TRP A 54 11.19 -8.53 18.65
N PHE A 55 12.08 -8.42 19.64
CA PHE A 55 13.20 -9.37 19.74
C PHE A 55 12.70 -10.80 19.97
N TYR A 56 11.77 -10.99 20.91
CA TYR A 56 11.17 -12.30 21.17
C TYR A 56 10.52 -12.92 19.93
N SER A 57 9.72 -12.13 19.21
CA SER A 57 9.05 -12.58 17.99
C SER A 57 10.03 -12.87 16.86
N ALA A 58 11.12 -12.11 16.72
CA ALA A 58 12.18 -12.38 15.75
C ALA A 58 12.90 -13.70 16.03
N VAL A 59 13.27 -13.95 17.29
CA VAL A 59 13.87 -15.22 17.73
C VAL A 59 12.95 -16.40 17.43
N THR A 60 11.65 -16.24 17.72
CA THR A 60 10.63 -17.27 17.45
C THR A 60 10.52 -17.53 15.95
N PHE A 61 10.46 -16.47 15.14
CA PHE A 61 10.41 -16.54 13.69
C PHE A 61 11.61 -17.29 13.09
N HIS A 62 12.83 -16.89 13.45
CA HIS A 62 14.06 -17.50 12.92
C HIS A 62 14.21 -18.97 13.30
N THR A 63 13.76 -19.34 14.50
CA THR A 63 13.71 -20.75 14.93
C THR A 63 12.70 -21.56 14.10
N SER A 64 11.48 -21.04 13.92
CA SER A 64 10.43 -21.70 13.12
C SER A 64 10.79 -21.81 11.64
N LYS A 65 11.47 -20.80 11.09
CA LYS A 65 11.96 -20.81 9.70
C LYS A 65 12.95 -21.95 9.47
N SER A 66 13.86 -22.20 10.42
CA SER A 66 14.79 -23.33 10.36
C SER A 66 14.09 -24.69 10.42
N ALA A 67 12.87 -24.76 10.95
CA ALA A 67 12.09 -26.00 11.05
C ALA A 67 11.35 -26.39 9.75
N GLY A 68 11.42 -25.55 8.69
CA GLY A 68 10.89 -25.88 7.37
C GLY A 68 9.37 -25.70 7.19
N PHE A 69 8.72 -24.95 8.08
CA PHE A 69 7.29 -24.61 7.93
C PHE A 69 7.04 -23.72 6.69
N SER A 70 5.82 -23.79 6.14
CA SER A 70 5.43 -22.89 5.06
C SER A 70 5.41 -21.45 5.56
N LYS A 71 5.92 -20.51 4.76
CA LYS A 71 6.03 -19.10 5.16
C LYS A 71 4.69 -18.47 5.52
N ILE A 72 3.59 -18.92 4.91
CA ILE A 72 2.23 -18.46 5.25
C ILE A 72 1.77 -18.93 6.64
N VAL A 73 2.12 -20.16 7.05
CA VAL A 73 1.86 -20.64 8.42
C VAL A 73 2.68 -19.82 9.40
N VAL A 74 3.96 -19.59 9.10
CA VAL A 74 4.83 -18.73 9.92
C VAL A 74 4.27 -17.31 10.07
N ALA A 75 3.74 -16.72 9.01
CA ALA A 75 3.10 -15.40 9.06
C ALA A 75 1.83 -15.38 9.94
N LYS A 76 1.00 -16.42 9.85
CA LYS A 76 -0.20 -16.58 10.69
C LYS A 76 0.18 -16.74 12.16
N ASP A 77 1.14 -17.60 12.46
CA ASP A 77 1.61 -17.85 13.81
C ASP A 77 2.24 -16.59 14.42
N LEU A 78 3.02 -15.85 13.63
CA LEU A 78 3.59 -14.57 14.03
C LEU A 78 2.52 -13.51 14.32
N PHE A 79 1.49 -13.41 13.47
CA PHE A 79 0.35 -12.53 13.72
C PHE A 79 -0.37 -12.87 15.04
N HIS A 80 -0.63 -14.16 15.26
CA HIS A 80 -1.25 -14.63 16.51
C HIS A 80 -0.36 -14.35 17.74
N LEU A 81 0.95 -14.60 17.63
CA LEU A 81 1.93 -14.33 18.68
C LEU A 81 1.89 -12.86 19.10
N LEU A 82 1.95 -11.94 18.13
CA LEU A 82 1.98 -10.50 18.40
C LEU A 82 0.66 -9.98 18.96
N ILE A 83 -0.49 -10.52 18.55
CA ILE A 83 -1.78 -10.21 19.18
C ILE A 83 -1.81 -10.68 20.63
N SER A 84 -1.34 -11.91 20.90
CA SER A 84 -1.30 -12.46 22.26
C SER A 84 -0.37 -11.68 23.19
N CYS A 85 0.77 -11.20 22.69
CA CYS A 85 1.72 -10.39 23.47
C CYS A 85 1.24 -8.95 23.70
N SER A 86 0.27 -8.46 22.92
CA SER A 86 -0.14 -7.05 22.93
C SER A 86 -1.49 -6.77 23.57
N GLY A 87 -2.17 -7.79 24.11
CA GLY A 87 -3.48 -7.64 24.78
C GLY A 87 -3.65 -6.39 25.65
N PRO A 88 -2.71 -6.09 26.57
CA PRO A 88 -2.81 -4.95 27.48
C PRO A 88 -2.26 -3.62 26.92
N CYS A 89 -1.61 -3.63 25.75
CA CYS A 89 -1.02 -2.45 25.15
C CYS A 89 -2.08 -1.47 24.60
N ASN A 90 -1.73 -0.20 24.44
CA ASN A 90 -2.57 0.75 23.71
C ASN A 90 -2.72 0.38 22.23
N GLY A 91 -3.74 0.96 21.58
CA GLY A 91 -4.09 0.67 20.18
C GLY A 91 -2.94 0.95 19.20
N LEU A 92 -2.18 2.03 19.37
CA LEU A 92 -1.08 2.37 18.46
C LEU A 92 0.08 1.39 18.58
N LYS A 93 0.45 0.99 19.80
CA LYS A 93 1.48 -0.02 20.07
C LYS A 93 1.09 -1.38 19.53
N LYS A 94 -0.19 -1.78 19.70
CA LYS A 94 -0.76 -2.98 19.08
C LYS A 94 -0.57 -2.99 17.56
N ILE A 95 -0.82 -1.86 16.90
CA ILE A 95 -0.63 -1.71 15.46
C ILE A 95 0.85 -1.74 15.09
N ALA A 96 1.68 -0.94 15.76
CA ALA A 96 3.13 -0.86 15.51
C ALA A 96 3.81 -2.23 15.62
N LEU A 97 3.36 -3.07 16.56
CA LEU A 97 3.86 -4.44 16.74
C LEU A 97 3.69 -5.33 15.51
N LEU A 98 2.78 -5.00 14.57
CA LEU A 98 2.51 -5.81 13.38
C LEU A 98 3.53 -5.62 12.25
N ALA A 99 4.47 -4.68 12.34
CA ALA A 99 5.45 -4.45 11.27
C ALA A 99 6.18 -5.74 10.81
N PRO A 100 6.65 -6.64 11.70
CA PRO A 100 7.27 -7.88 11.28
C PRO A 100 6.35 -8.82 10.49
N VAL A 101 5.04 -8.79 10.76
CA VAL A 101 4.06 -9.59 10.01
C VAL A 101 4.02 -9.13 8.56
N LEU A 102 4.09 -7.81 8.31
CA LEU A 102 4.07 -7.25 6.96
C LEU A 102 5.33 -7.58 6.19
N TYR A 103 6.49 -7.49 6.84
CA TYR A 103 7.77 -7.93 6.27
C TYR A 103 7.68 -9.38 5.76
N VAL A 104 7.19 -10.29 6.59
CA VAL A 104 7.04 -11.71 6.23
C VAL A 104 5.96 -11.90 5.15
N LEU A 105 4.82 -11.23 5.27
CA LEU A 105 3.73 -11.33 4.29
C LEU A 105 4.13 -10.83 2.91
N TYR A 106 4.87 -9.74 2.84
CA TYR A 106 5.37 -9.21 1.58
C TYR A 106 6.27 -10.22 0.87
N ASP A 107 7.17 -10.89 1.61
CA ASP A 107 7.99 -11.96 1.04
C ASP A 107 7.16 -13.12 0.49
N VAL A 108 6.14 -13.55 1.23
CA VAL A 108 5.20 -14.57 0.77
C VAL A 108 4.55 -14.14 -0.53
N ILE A 109 4.04 -12.92 -0.60
CA ILE A 109 3.36 -12.39 -1.79
C ILE A 109 4.31 -12.32 -2.99
N CYS A 110 5.55 -11.86 -2.81
CA CYS A 110 6.55 -11.85 -3.86
C CYS A 110 6.89 -13.25 -4.37
N GLU A 111 6.98 -14.25 -3.49
CA GLU A 111 7.25 -15.63 -3.88
C GLU A 111 6.10 -16.21 -4.72
N PHE A 112 4.84 -15.97 -4.34
CA PHE A 112 3.67 -16.39 -5.12
C PHE A 112 3.64 -15.72 -6.50
N SER A 113 3.90 -14.40 -6.55
CA SER A 113 3.93 -13.63 -7.79
C SER A 113 5.04 -14.12 -8.74
N ARG A 114 6.25 -14.38 -8.25
CA ARG A 114 7.38 -14.92 -9.03
C ARG A 114 7.10 -16.32 -9.58
N ASN A 115 6.38 -17.13 -8.82
CA ASN A 115 6.03 -18.49 -9.22
C ASN A 115 4.84 -18.53 -10.20
N GLY A 116 4.29 -17.39 -10.61
CA GLY A 116 3.14 -17.30 -11.51
C GLY A 116 1.86 -17.87 -10.91
N LEU A 117 1.80 -17.99 -9.58
CA LEU A 117 0.66 -18.56 -8.87
C LEU A 117 -0.34 -17.45 -8.54
N CYS A 118 -1.63 -17.74 -8.72
CA CYS A 118 -2.67 -16.85 -8.22
C CYS A 118 -2.53 -16.68 -6.70
N LEU A 119 -2.77 -15.46 -6.21
CA LEU A 119 -2.76 -15.18 -4.78
C LEU A 119 -3.71 -16.13 -4.05
N ASN A 120 -3.17 -16.85 -3.06
CA ASN A 120 -3.95 -17.79 -2.27
C ASN A 120 -5.00 -17.02 -1.44
N GLY A 121 -6.24 -17.53 -1.41
CA GLY A 121 -7.30 -17.01 -0.55
C GLY A 121 -6.87 -16.88 0.91
N GLU A 122 -6.01 -17.78 1.40
CA GLU A 122 -5.47 -17.71 2.75
C GLU A 122 -4.63 -16.45 3.04
N ILE A 123 -3.89 -15.94 2.05
CA ILE A 123 -3.09 -14.71 2.22
C ILE A 123 -4.02 -13.52 2.32
N ARG A 124 -5.04 -13.47 1.46
CA ARG A 124 -6.05 -12.41 1.47
C ARG A 124 -6.82 -12.40 2.79
N ASP A 125 -7.29 -13.57 3.23
CA ASP A 125 -8.00 -13.70 4.51
C ASP A 125 -7.14 -13.22 5.69
N LEU A 126 -5.81 -13.44 5.64
CA LEU A 126 -4.90 -12.93 6.66
C LEU A 126 -4.76 -11.40 6.60
N VAL A 127 -4.59 -10.82 5.40
CA VAL A 127 -4.52 -9.35 5.23
C VAL A 127 -5.83 -8.68 5.66
N GLU A 128 -6.98 -9.25 5.33
CA GLU A 128 -8.29 -8.75 5.78
C GLU A 128 -8.44 -8.82 7.31
N LYS A 129 -7.95 -9.89 7.95
CA LYS A 129 -7.90 -9.99 9.41
C LYS A 129 -7.00 -8.92 10.04
N ILE A 130 -5.86 -8.61 9.41
CA ILE A 130 -4.96 -7.55 9.86
C ILE A 130 -5.66 -6.17 9.76
N VAL A 131 -6.30 -5.88 8.63
CA VAL A 131 -7.11 -4.65 8.46
C VAL A 131 -8.18 -4.57 9.55
N GLY A 132 -8.94 -5.64 9.77
CA GLY A 132 -9.97 -5.69 10.81
C GLY A 132 -9.41 -5.44 12.21
N TYR A 133 -8.25 -6.03 12.53
CA TYR A 133 -7.58 -5.81 13.80
C TYR A 133 -7.10 -4.37 13.97
N ILE A 134 -6.54 -3.74 12.94
CA ILE A 134 -6.17 -2.32 12.95
C ILE A 134 -7.39 -1.44 13.21
N CYS A 135 -8.51 -1.70 12.54
CA CYS A 135 -9.75 -0.96 12.75
C CYS A 135 -10.25 -1.08 14.20
N ILE A 136 -10.13 -2.26 14.82
CA ILE A 136 -10.49 -2.45 16.24
C ILE A 136 -9.55 -1.64 17.14
N CYS A 137 -8.25 -1.67 16.87
CA CYS A 137 -7.25 -0.94 17.66
C CYS A 137 -7.42 0.58 17.56
N LEU A 138 -7.85 1.10 16.41
CA LEU A 138 -8.10 2.54 16.19
C LEU A 138 -9.45 3.01 16.77
N GLY A 139 -10.37 2.10 17.06
CA GLY A 139 -11.64 2.40 17.72
C GLY A 139 -11.52 2.72 19.21
N ASP A 140 -10.33 2.53 19.79
CA ASP A 140 -10.04 2.82 21.20
C ASP A 140 -9.88 4.33 21.42
N SER A 141 -10.61 4.90 22.38
CA SER A 141 -10.76 6.35 22.54
C SER A 141 -9.52 7.06 23.10
N ASP A 142 -8.54 6.33 23.62
CA ASP A 142 -7.42 6.87 24.38
C ASP A 142 -6.21 7.29 23.51
N ILE A 143 -6.30 7.08 22.19
CA ILE A 143 -5.19 7.28 21.22
C ILE A 143 -4.66 8.73 21.15
N LEU A 144 -5.46 9.74 21.50
CA LEU A 144 -5.11 11.16 21.30
C LEU A 144 -4.34 11.79 22.47
N ASN A 145 -4.32 11.16 23.65
CA ASN A 145 -3.76 11.74 24.88
C ASN A 145 -2.45 11.09 25.34
N GLU A 146 -1.91 10.14 24.57
CA GLU A 146 -0.74 9.36 25.00
C GLU A 146 0.57 9.94 24.49
N PHE A 147 1.57 9.94 25.38
CA PHE A 147 2.93 10.31 25.04
C PHE A 147 3.50 9.32 24.03
N ASP A 148 4.07 9.83 22.95
CA ASP A 148 4.74 9.01 21.94
C ASP A 148 6.05 8.49 22.53
N GLU A 149 6.08 7.19 22.85
CA GLU A 149 7.27 6.53 23.36
C GLU A 149 8.27 6.33 22.22
N ASN A 150 9.52 6.73 22.45
CA ASN A 150 10.60 6.40 21.53
C ASN A 150 10.96 4.92 21.66
N ILE A 151 11.06 4.27 20.52
CA ILE A 151 11.54 2.92 20.30
C ILE A 151 13.07 2.96 20.38
N LEU A 152 13.59 2.27 21.39
CA LEU A 152 15.02 2.05 21.56
C LEU A 152 15.47 0.91 20.64
N TYR A 153 16.74 0.92 20.23
CA TYR A 153 17.34 -0.15 19.41
C TYR A 153 16.61 -0.46 18.10
N PHE A 154 15.87 0.50 17.55
CA PHE A 154 15.06 0.28 16.36
C PHE A 154 15.89 -0.25 15.19
N GLU A 155 17.08 0.33 14.97
CA GLU A 155 17.97 -0.07 13.88
C GLU A 155 18.49 -1.50 14.05
N GLU A 156 18.92 -1.84 15.26
CA GLU A 156 19.43 -3.15 15.59
C GLU A 156 18.33 -4.22 15.51
N LEU A 157 17.11 -3.90 15.93
CA LEU A 157 15.95 -4.80 15.82
C LEU A 157 15.55 -5.04 14.37
N VAL A 158 15.55 -4.00 13.53
CA VAL A 158 15.36 -4.16 12.08
C VAL A 158 16.45 -5.10 11.52
N GLY A 159 17.71 -4.90 11.92
CA GLY A 159 18.82 -5.78 11.52
C GLY A 159 18.64 -7.24 11.97
N VAL A 160 18.05 -7.50 13.14
CA VAL A 160 17.71 -8.85 13.61
C VAL A 160 16.67 -9.50 12.68
N TRP A 161 15.67 -8.76 12.21
CA TRP A 161 14.65 -9.27 11.28
C TRP A 161 15.18 -9.49 9.86
N THR A 162 16.09 -8.63 9.39
CA THR A 162 16.63 -8.67 8.02
C THR A 162 17.93 -9.44 7.87
N ILE A 163 18.44 -10.07 8.94
CA ILE A 163 19.75 -10.76 8.98
C ILE A 163 20.00 -11.73 7.83
N ASP A 164 18.95 -12.39 7.32
CA ASP A 164 19.03 -13.36 6.22
C ASP A 164 19.18 -12.76 4.83
N ARG A 165 18.84 -11.48 4.68
CA ARG A 165 18.71 -10.83 3.36
C ARG A 165 19.88 -9.94 3.05
N VAL A 166 20.59 -9.45 4.07
CA VAL A 166 21.59 -8.42 3.86
C VAL A 166 22.81 -8.63 4.75
N GLU A 167 23.87 -9.17 4.16
CA GLU A 167 25.20 -9.21 4.77
C GLU A 167 25.78 -7.78 4.74
N CYS A 168 25.87 -7.12 5.90
CA CYS A 168 26.52 -5.81 6.06
C CYS A 168 25.95 -4.67 5.22
N ALA A 169 24.63 -4.54 5.15
CA ALA A 169 23.99 -3.35 4.59
C ALA A 169 23.97 -2.17 5.55
N LYS A 170 23.94 -0.96 4.97
CA LYS A 170 23.63 0.27 5.69
C LYS A 170 22.21 0.20 6.27
N PHE A 171 21.95 0.95 7.33
CA PHE A 171 20.62 0.96 7.97
C PHE A 171 19.47 1.27 6.99
N ASP A 172 19.66 2.23 6.08
CA ASP A 172 18.64 2.61 5.08
C ASP A 172 18.26 1.44 4.16
N GLU A 173 19.23 0.59 3.81
CA GLU A 173 19.00 -0.61 3.00
C GLU A 173 18.22 -1.67 3.78
N ASN A 174 18.53 -1.85 5.08
CA ASN A 174 17.77 -2.75 5.95
C ASN A 174 16.33 -2.27 6.17
N LEU A 175 16.13 -0.96 6.29
CA LEU A 175 14.78 -0.37 6.40
C LEU A 175 13.94 -0.62 5.15
N GLY A 176 14.49 -0.39 3.96
CA GLY A 176 13.78 -0.66 2.71
C GLY A 176 13.47 -2.15 2.51
N VAL A 177 14.24 -3.05 3.13
CA VAL A 177 13.94 -4.48 3.15
C VAL A 177 12.82 -4.81 4.14
N PHE A 178 12.78 -4.16 5.29
CA PHE A 178 11.82 -4.41 6.35
C PHE A 178 10.45 -3.76 6.10
N PHE A 179 10.42 -2.59 5.45
CA PHE A 179 9.22 -1.87 5.00
C PHE A 179 9.19 -1.76 3.47
N PRO A 180 8.95 -2.88 2.77
CA PRO A 180 9.21 -2.99 1.34
C PRO A 180 8.18 -2.28 0.44
N ILE A 181 7.07 -1.80 0.99
CA ILE A 181 6.03 -1.11 0.22
C ILE A 181 6.31 0.39 0.14
N LEU A 182 7.14 0.90 1.05
CA LEU A 182 7.56 2.29 1.08
C LEU A 182 8.88 2.48 0.33
N SER A 183 9.05 3.64 -0.31
CA SER A 183 10.31 3.96 -0.96
C SER A 183 11.35 4.46 0.04
N VAL A 184 12.63 4.34 -0.35
CA VAL A 184 13.75 4.94 0.39
C VAL A 184 13.58 6.46 0.53
N GLU A 185 13.01 7.14 -0.48
CA GLU A 185 12.79 8.60 -0.44
C GLU A 185 11.80 9.00 0.66
N VAL A 186 10.77 8.18 0.86
CA VAL A 186 9.77 8.32 1.95
C VAL A 186 10.39 8.02 3.30
N HIS A 187 11.26 7.01 3.40
CA HIS A 187 12.01 6.71 4.63
C HIS A 187 12.93 7.86 5.03
N GLU A 188 13.79 8.33 4.13
CA GLU A 188 14.74 9.42 4.39
C GLU A 188 14.07 10.79 4.55
N GLY A 189 12.85 10.97 4.01
CA GLY A 189 12.15 12.26 4.02
C GLY A 189 11.45 12.59 5.32
N ARG A 190 11.33 11.57 6.17
CA ARG A 190 11.06 11.68 7.59
C ARG A 190 12.43 11.51 8.25
N ASN A 191 12.81 12.38 9.17
CA ASN A 191 13.61 11.86 10.28
C ASN A 191 12.66 10.84 10.90
N ILE A 192 12.75 9.54 10.56
CA ILE A 192 11.84 8.51 11.08
C ILE A 192 11.98 8.66 12.57
N ARG A 193 11.02 9.37 13.15
CA ARG A 193 10.95 9.56 14.58
C ARG A 193 10.71 8.15 15.03
N HIS A 194 11.60 7.66 15.88
CA HIS A 194 11.54 6.32 16.43
C HIS A 194 10.28 6.17 17.32
N GLY A 195 9.22 6.94 17.14
CA GLY A 195 8.00 6.89 17.94
C GLY A 195 7.13 5.71 17.53
N ILE A 196 6.42 5.16 18.52
CA ILE A 196 5.38 4.15 18.30
C ILE A 196 4.31 4.70 17.34
N ARG A 197 3.98 5.99 17.42
CA ARG A 197 2.95 6.60 16.56
C ARG A 197 3.36 6.63 15.09
N ASP A 198 4.61 6.99 14.80
CA ASP A 198 5.15 6.99 13.43
C ASP A 198 5.15 5.57 12.84
N LEU A 199 5.62 4.59 13.62
CA LEU A 199 5.67 3.19 13.23
C LEU A 199 4.26 2.62 12.99
N ALA A 200 3.28 2.95 13.83
CA ALA A 200 1.89 2.57 13.61
C ALA A 200 1.37 3.16 12.28
N GLY A 201 1.68 4.43 11.98
CA GLY A 201 1.35 5.06 10.71
C GLY A 201 1.93 4.31 9.50
N ILE A 202 3.18 3.85 9.61
CA ILE A 202 3.85 3.02 8.59
C ILE A 202 3.08 1.71 8.37
N VAL A 203 2.81 0.96 9.45
CA VAL A 203 2.09 -0.32 9.38
C VAL A 203 0.70 -0.14 8.74
N ILE A 204 -0.05 0.88 9.16
CA ILE A 204 -1.38 1.18 8.60
C ILE A 204 -1.28 1.45 7.10
N CYS A 205 -0.27 2.22 6.68
CA CYS A 205 -0.08 2.57 5.28
C CYS A 205 0.32 1.37 4.42
N GLU A 206 1.27 0.55 4.89
CA GLU A 206 1.68 -0.66 4.18
C GLU A 206 0.52 -1.66 4.06
N VAL A 207 -0.24 -1.91 5.13
CA VAL A 207 -1.43 -2.79 5.07
C VAL A 207 -2.47 -2.26 4.10
N PHE A 208 -2.73 -0.95 4.13
CA PHE A 208 -3.69 -0.30 3.24
C PHE A 208 -3.31 -0.52 1.76
N LEU A 209 -2.06 -0.22 1.42
CA LEU A 209 -1.54 -0.36 0.06
C LEU A 209 -1.45 -1.84 -0.37
N LEU A 210 -1.02 -2.72 0.53
CA LEU A 210 -0.96 -4.15 0.28
C LEU A 210 -2.35 -4.71 -0.03
N ASN A 211 -3.34 -4.42 0.81
CA ASN A 211 -4.70 -4.90 0.60
C ASN A 211 -5.32 -4.36 -0.69
N LEU A 212 -5.04 -3.10 -1.04
CA LEU A 212 -5.45 -2.55 -2.33
C LEU A 212 -4.82 -3.30 -3.49
N SER A 213 -3.50 -3.52 -3.48
CA SER A 213 -2.81 -4.24 -4.56
C SER A 213 -3.40 -5.64 -4.78
N MET A 214 -3.79 -6.32 -3.70
CA MET A 214 -4.39 -7.66 -3.78
C MET A 214 -5.79 -7.66 -4.41
N LYS A 215 -6.53 -6.54 -4.36
CA LYS A 215 -7.83 -6.42 -5.06
C LYS A 215 -7.69 -6.36 -6.58
N PHE A 216 -6.52 -5.95 -7.09
CA PHE A 216 -6.23 -5.87 -8.53
C PHE A 216 -5.61 -7.15 -9.10
N ASN A 217 -4.95 -7.97 -8.29
CA ASN A 217 -4.29 -9.23 -8.71
C ASN A 217 -5.25 -10.41 -9.01
N MET A 218 -6.51 -10.15 -9.36
CA MET A 218 -7.60 -11.15 -9.47
C MET A 218 -8.06 -11.44 -10.90
N GLY A 219 -7.24 -11.12 -11.91
CA GLY A 219 -7.64 -11.21 -13.32
C GLY A 219 -8.25 -9.90 -13.82
N PHE A 220 -8.96 -9.92 -14.95
CA PHE A 220 -9.44 -8.71 -15.62
C PHE A 220 -10.19 -7.77 -14.68
N VAL A 221 -9.61 -6.59 -14.44
CA VAL A 221 -10.17 -5.55 -13.59
C VAL A 221 -11.33 -4.88 -14.32
N ASN A 222 -12.55 -5.32 -14.03
CA ASN A 222 -13.76 -4.67 -14.55
C ASN A 222 -14.13 -3.42 -13.73
N GLU A 223 -15.07 -2.62 -14.23
CA GLU A 223 -15.49 -1.37 -13.60
C GLU A 223 -16.08 -1.58 -12.20
N ASP A 224 -16.77 -2.69 -11.96
CA ASP A 224 -17.34 -3.04 -10.64
C ASP A 224 -16.24 -3.24 -9.59
N VAL A 225 -15.20 -4.00 -9.92
CA VAL A 225 -14.05 -4.23 -9.01
C VAL A 225 -13.32 -2.92 -8.71
N GLN A 226 -13.20 -2.02 -9.68
CA GLN A 226 -12.61 -0.69 -9.46
C GLN A 226 -13.46 0.16 -8.52
N ASN A 227 -14.77 0.16 -8.70
CA ASN A 227 -15.71 0.88 -7.85
C ASN A 227 -15.72 0.33 -6.43
N ASP A 228 -15.70 -0.99 -6.27
CA ASP A 228 -15.62 -1.65 -4.96
C ASP A 228 -14.30 -1.35 -4.25
N ALA A 229 -13.17 -1.42 -4.96
CA ALA A 229 -11.86 -1.07 -4.42
C ALA A 229 -11.82 0.41 -4.00
N ARG A 230 -12.42 1.31 -4.80
CA ARG A 230 -12.50 2.75 -4.51
C ARG A 230 -13.34 3.00 -3.27
N ASN A 231 -14.52 2.40 -3.19
CA ASN A 231 -15.41 2.54 -2.04
C ASN A 231 -14.76 1.99 -0.77
N TRP A 232 -14.08 0.84 -0.87
CA TRP A 232 -13.30 0.27 0.22
C TRP A 232 -12.21 1.24 0.67
N ALA A 233 -11.40 1.78 -0.25
CA ALA A 233 -10.33 2.73 0.08
C ALA A 233 -10.88 3.95 0.84
N ILE A 234 -11.99 4.51 0.34
CA ILE A 234 -12.66 5.66 0.94
C ILE A 234 -13.15 5.34 2.37
N GLN A 235 -13.79 4.19 2.55
CA GLN A 235 -14.30 3.76 3.85
C GLN A 235 -13.17 3.48 4.83
N THR A 236 -12.10 2.81 4.40
CA THR A 236 -10.95 2.49 5.22
C THR A 236 -10.19 3.75 5.65
N LEU A 237 -9.96 4.72 4.75
CA LEU A 237 -9.34 6.01 5.11
C LEU A 237 -10.19 6.77 6.14
N LYS A 238 -11.51 6.78 5.95
CA LYS A 238 -12.45 7.38 6.90
C LYS A 238 -12.49 6.68 8.25
N GLN A 239 -12.21 5.37 8.29
CA GLN A 239 -12.20 4.58 9.52
C GLN A 239 -10.87 4.73 10.26
N PHE A 240 -9.75 4.77 9.55
CA PHE A 240 -8.43 4.87 10.17
C PHE A 240 -8.22 6.21 10.87
N GLN A 241 -8.62 7.33 10.26
CA GLN A 241 -8.49 8.69 10.81
C GLN A 241 -7.15 8.98 11.52
N ASN A 242 -6.07 8.34 11.07
CA ASN A 242 -4.75 8.45 11.69
C ASN A 242 -3.91 9.47 10.93
N PHE A 243 -3.41 10.49 11.63
CA PHE A 243 -2.64 11.58 11.03
C PHE A 243 -1.36 11.05 10.36
N GLU A 244 -0.61 10.18 11.03
CA GLU A 244 0.68 9.70 10.53
C GLU A 244 0.53 8.84 9.29
N HIS A 245 -0.55 8.04 9.23
CA HIS A 245 -0.92 7.31 8.03
C HIS A 245 -1.23 8.25 6.86
N LEU A 246 -2.00 9.31 7.09
CA LEU A 246 -2.36 10.24 6.00
C LEU A 246 -1.17 11.06 5.52
N ASP A 247 -0.35 11.58 6.44
CA ASP A 247 0.91 12.28 6.08
C ASP A 247 1.79 11.36 5.21
N LEU A 248 1.93 10.10 5.62
CA LEU A 248 2.71 9.10 4.88
C LEU A 248 2.11 8.79 3.51
N LEU A 249 0.80 8.55 3.44
CA LEU A 249 0.10 8.29 2.18
C LEU A 249 0.26 9.46 1.19
N LEU A 250 0.15 10.71 1.67
CA LEU A 250 0.36 11.88 0.84
C LEU A 250 1.79 11.95 0.29
N ARG A 251 2.80 11.62 1.09
CA ARG A 251 4.20 11.58 0.64
C ARG A 251 4.43 10.51 -0.43
N ILE A 252 3.86 9.32 -0.24
CA ILE A 252 3.89 8.26 -1.25
C ILE A 252 3.28 8.74 -2.56
N LEU A 253 2.16 9.48 -2.51
CA LEU A 253 1.51 10.06 -3.69
C LEU A 253 2.28 11.23 -4.33
N LEU A 254 3.35 11.73 -3.71
CA LEU A 254 4.26 12.68 -4.33
C LEU A 254 5.35 12.02 -5.17
N GLU A 255 5.56 10.71 -5.00
CA GLU A 255 6.52 9.95 -5.80
C GLU A 255 6.02 9.81 -7.25
N LYS A 256 6.97 9.77 -8.18
CA LYS A 256 6.66 9.57 -9.61
C LYS A 256 6.12 8.17 -9.92
N ARG A 257 6.50 7.18 -9.12
CA ARG A 257 6.12 5.78 -9.28
C ARG A 257 5.98 5.16 -7.90
N LEU A 258 4.79 4.62 -7.59
CA LEU A 258 4.58 3.98 -6.30
C LEU A 258 5.24 2.60 -6.30
N VAL A 259 6.03 2.31 -5.27
CA VAL A 259 6.66 0.99 -5.09
C VAL A 259 5.64 -0.14 -5.09
N VAL A 260 4.45 0.06 -4.48
CA VAL A 260 3.37 -0.94 -4.46
C VAL A 260 2.95 -1.43 -5.85
N THR A 261 3.15 -0.63 -6.90
CA THR A 261 2.78 -1.04 -8.27
C THR A 261 3.62 -2.20 -8.79
N THR A 262 4.78 -2.50 -8.18
CA THR A 262 5.58 -3.69 -8.52
C THR A 262 4.88 -4.99 -8.13
N LEU A 263 3.86 -4.93 -7.27
CA LEU A 263 3.04 -6.09 -6.91
C LEU A 263 1.94 -6.39 -7.95
N LEU A 264 1.72 -5.48 -8.90
CA LEU A 264 0.69 -5.62 -9.93
C LEU A 264 1.26 -6.30 -11.17
N GLN A 265 0.45 -7.13 -11.83
CA GLN A 265 0.85 -7.85 -13.03
C GLN A 265 0.83 -6.98 -14.29
N SER A 266 -0.04 -5.96 -14.34
CA SER A 266 -0.24 -5.07 -15.48
C SER A 266 0.10 -3.62 -15.16
N SER A 267 0.70 -2.92 -16.13
CA SER A 267 0.88 -1.47 -16.05
C SER A 267 -0.44 -0.70 -16.08
N GLU A 268 -1.50 -1.27 -16.65
CA GLU A 268 -2.84 -0.67 -16.64
C GLU A 268 -3.41 -0.64 -15.22
N ASP A 269 -3.25 -1.73 -14.47
CA ASP A 269 -3.67 -1.82 -13.06
C ASP A 269 -2.93 -0.78 -12.20
N ALA A 270 -1.67 -0.49 -12.51
CA ALA A 270 -0.90 0.53 -11.81
C ALA A 270 -1.50 1.94 -12.01
N VAL A 271 -1.92 2.26 -13.24
CA VAL A 271 -2.61 3.53 -13.57
C VAL A 271 -3.96 3.60 -12.86
N ILE A 272 -4.71 2.50 -12.84
CA ILE A 272 -6.02 2.42 -12.16
C ILE A 272 -5.86 2.57 -10.64
N LEU A 273 -4.89 1.89 -10.03
CA LEU A 273 -4.58 2.02 -8.60
C LEU A 273 -4.19 3.45 -8.26
N GLN A 274 -3.31 4.08 -9.04
CA GLN A 274 -2.92 5.48 -8.84
C GLN A 274 -4.15 6.40 -8.89
N LYS A 275 -5.01 6.21 -9.90
CA LYS A 275 -6.25 6.98 -10.07
C LYS A 275 -7.19 6.83 -8.87
N LEU A 276 -7.35 5.61 -8.40
CA LEU A 276 -8.16 5.29 -7.23
C LEU A 276 -7.62 5.96 -5.97
N LEU A 277 -6.30 5.92 -5.75
CA LEU A 277 -5.68 6.56 -4.59
C LEU A 277 -5.86 8.09 -4.62
N TYR A 278 -5.72 8.73 -5.79
CA TYR A 278 -6.02 10.16 -5.93
C TYR A 278 -7.50 10.45 -5.69
N ASP A 279 -8.41 9.66 -6.25
CA ASP A 279 -9.85 9.80 -5.99
C ASP A 279 -10.14 9.68 -4.48
N ALA A 280 -9.50 8.73 -3.80
CA ALA A 280 -9.67 8.50 -2.37
C ALA A 280 -9.03 9.60 -1.51
N VAL A 281 -8.03 10.34 -1.96
CA VAL A 281 -7.39 11.38 -1.12
C VAL A 281 -7.91 12.79 -1.44
N ILE A 282 -8.24 13.06 -2.69
CA ILE A 282 -8.66 14.39 -3.16
C ILE A 282 -10.17 14.57 -3.12
N LEU A 283 -10.94 13.56 -3.56
CA LEU A 283 -12.40 13.67 -3.70
C LEU A 283 -13.17 13.24 -2.45
N ILE A 284 -12.51 12.64 -1.46
CA ILE A 284 -13.18 12.40 -0.18
C ILE A 284 -13.55 13.74 0.43
N ASP A 285 -14.78 13.82 0.93
CA ASP A 285 -15.19 14.89 1.82
C ASP A 285 -14.22 14.94 3.00
N ASN A 286 -13.30 15.90 2.92
CA ASN A 286 -12.28 16.19 3.91
C ASN A 286 -12.89 16.79 5.18
N SER A 287 -14.21 16.63 5.39
CA SER A 287 -14.88 16.94 6.65
C SER A 287 -14.17 16.31 7.84
N PHE A 288 -13.57 15.11 7.69
CA PHE A 288 -12.73 14.51 8.72
C PHE A 288 -11.44 15.33 8.98
N LEU A 289 -10.78 15.90 7.97
CA LEU A 289 -9.67 16.86 8.14
C LEU A 289 -10.11 18.20 8.74
N SER A 290 -11.42 18.48 8.68
CA SER A 290 -12.06 19.61 9.34
C SER A 290 -12.74 19.24 10.66
N SER A 291 -12.56 18.02 11.17
CA SER A 291 -13.08 17.58 12.47
C SER A 291 -12.33 18.29 13.60
N SER A 292 -13.03 18.62 14.68
CA SER A 292 -12.49 19.23 15.90
C SER A 292 -11.23 18.53 16.44
N ARG A 293 -11.04 17.22 16.14
CA ARG A 293 -9.84 16.44 16.49
C ARG A 293 -8.55 16.97 15.85
N TRP A 294 -8.60 17.47 14.61
CA TRP A 294 -7.40 17.89 13.88
C TRP A 294 -6.91 19.28 14.30
N PHE A 295 -7.75 20.04 15.01
CA PHE A 295 -7.39 21.37 15.53
C PHE A 295 -6.71 21.31 16.90
N GLN A 296 -6.59 20.12 17.49
CA GLN A 296 -5.79 19.90 18.71
C GLN A 296 -4.32 19.57 18.38
N LEU A 297 -3.99 19.33 17.11
CA LEU A 297 -2.62 19.07 16.67
C LEU A 297 -1.75 20.34 16.78
N PRO A 298 -0.44 20.19 17.04
CA PRO A 298 0.47 21.33 16.97
C PRO A 298 0.40 21.98 15.59
N GLU A 299 0.39 23.31 15.57
CA GLU A 299 0.20 24.14 14.37
C GLU A 299 1.11 23.76 13.18
N SER A 300 2.32 23.27 13.47
CA SER A 300 3.28 22.77 12.48
C SER A 300 2.79 21.54 11.69
N HIS A 301 2.05 20.63 12.33
CA HIS A 301 1.59 19.38 11.71
C HIS A 301 0.46 19.65 10.72
N PHE A 302 -0.51 20.48 11.11
CA PHE A 302 -1.59 20.88 10.22
C PHE A 302 -1.07 21.61 8.97
N ARG A 303 -0.11 22.53 9.15
CA ARG A 303 0.55 23.23 8.03
C ARG A 303 1.16 22.23 7.05
N ASN A 304 1.98 21.31 7.54
CA ASN A 304 2.70 20.36 6.68
C ASN A 304 1.73 19.46 5.92
N LEU A 305 0.65 19.03 6.57
CA LEU A 305 -0.40 18.27 5.92
C LEU A 305 -1.11 19.06 4.82
N ALA A 306 -1.48 20.32 5.09
CA ALA A 306 -2.13 21.17 4.09
C ALA A 306 -1.21 21.45 2.88
N LEU A 307 0.09 21.60 3.12
CA LEU A 307 1.10 21.73 2.06
C LEU A 307 1.24 20.44 1.24
N LEU A 308 1.42 19.29 1.90
CA LEU A 308 1.48 17.98 1.25
C LEU A 308 0.24 17.72 0.40
N TRP A 309 -0.95 17.95 0.97
CA TRP A 309 -2.20 17.77 0.26
C TRP A 309 -2.31 18.69 -0.96
N SER A 310 -1.83 19.94 -0.87
CA SER A 310 -1.80 20.86 -2.01
C SER A 310 -0.85 20.38 -3.11
N LEU A 311 0.30 19.81 -2.76
CA LEU A 311 1.25 19.23 -3.71
C LEU A 311 0.66 17.97 -4.39
N VAL A 312 0.02 17.10 -3.61
CA VAL A 312 -0.64 15.90 -4.12
C VAL A 312 -1.82 16.26 -5.03
N ALA A 313 -2.58 17.31 -4.71
CA ALA A 313 -3.64 17.80 -5.57
C ALA A 313 -3.10 18.31 -6.93
N ASP A 314 -1.95 18.99 -6.96
CA ASP A 314 -1.30 19.37 -8.23
C ASP A 314 -0.89 18.14 -9.03
N ASN A 315 -0.23 17.17 -8.38
CA ASN A 315 0.17 15.90 -9.00
C ASN A 315 -1.02 15.12 -9.56
N ALA A 316 -2.14 15.04 -8.82
CA ALA A 316 -3.36 14.38 -9.26
C ALA A 316 -3.94 15.03 -10.52
N ILE A 317 -3.96 16.37 -10.57
CA ILE A 317 -4.41 17.14 -11.74
C ILE A 317 -3.48 16.91 -12.94
N GLN A 318 -2.16 16.91 -12.73
CA GLN A 318 -1.19 16.66 -13.80
C GLN A 318 -1.33 15.23 -14.33
N PHE A 319 -1.42 14.25 -13.44
CA PHE A 319 -1.65 12.85 -13.80
C PHE A 319 -2.95 12.67 -14.61
N ALA A 320 -4.06 13.29 -14.18
CA ALA A 320 -5.32 13.23 -14.92
C ALA A 320 -5.21 13.86 -16.33
N ARG A 321 -4.41 14.92 -16.49
CA ARG A 321 -4.11 15.50 -17.81
C ARG A 321 -3.28 14.56 -18.68
N GLU A 322 -2.27 13.91 -18.10
CA GLU A 322 -1.39 12.96 -18.81
C GLU A 322 -2.18 11.76 -19.37
N ILE A 323 -3.18 11.28 -18.63
CA ILE A 323 -4.07 10.20 -19.09
C ILE A 323 -5.32 10.70 -19.86
N CYS A 324 -5.40 12.00 -20.17
CA CYS A 324 -6.50 12.64 -20.90
C CYS A 324 -7.90 12.53 -20.24
N ASP A 325 -7.97 12.45 -18.91
CA ASP A 325 -9.23 12.35 -18.15
C ASP A 325 -9.72 13.73 -17.67
N GLN A 326 -10.42 14.45 -18.55
CA GLN A 326 -10.85 15.84 -18.29
C GLN A 326 -11.90 15.94 -17.16
N ASP A 327 -12.73 14.91 -16.98
CA ASP A 327 -13.72 14.89 -15.91
C ASP A 327 -13.04 14.88 -14.54
N ARG A 328 -11.97 14.10 -14.38
CA ARG A 328 -11.15 14.11 -13.15
C ARG A 328 -10.37 15.40 -12.97
N VAL A 329 -9.84 15.99 -14.04
CA VAL A 329 -9.19 17.31 -13.95
C VAL A 329 -10.15 18.32 -13.34
N LEU A 330 -11.39 18.39 -13.83
CA LEU A 330 -12.41 19.28 -13.30
C LEU A 330 -12.77 18.92 -11.85
N ALA A 331 -12.99 17.64 -11.56
CA ALA A 331 -13.34 17.17 -10.22
C ALA A 331 -12.28 17.51 -9.17
N TYR A 332 -10.99 17.30 -9.47
CA TYR A 332 -9.88 17.60 -8.56
C TYR A 332 -9.70 19.11 -8.35
N VAL A 333 -9.85 19.93 -9.40
CA VAL A 333 -9.81 21.39 -9.28
C VAL A 333 -10.96 21.88 -8.41
N ASN A 334 -12.17 21.38 -8.63
CA ASN A 334 -13.34 21.75 -7.84
C ASN A 334 -13.16 21.34 -6.37
N ALA A 335 -12.78 20.09 -6.11
CA ALA A 335 -12.51 19.59 -4.75
C ALA A 335 -11.43 20.41 -4.03
N PHE A 336 -10.37 20.83 -4.75
CA PHE A 336 -9.37 21.74 -4.20
C PHE A 336 -9.96 23.09 -3.81
N SER A 337 -10.70 23.71 -4.73
CA SER A 337 -11.27 25.04 -4.55
C SER A 337 -12.34 25.11 -3.44
N GLU A 338 -13.08 24.02 -3.22
CA GLU A 338 -14.12 23.90 -2.19
C GLU A 338 -13.56 23.49 -0.83
N SER A 339 -12.33 22.97 -0.77
CA SER A 339 -11.68 22.55 0.46
C SER A 339 -11.38 23.73 1.40
N GLN A 340 -11.49 23.48 2.70
CA GLN A 340 -11.09 24.46 3.72
C GLN A 340 -9.57 24.46 3.98
N LEU A 341 -8.81 23.47 3.50
CA LEU A 341 -7.38 23.37 3.78
C LEU A 341 -6.58 24.55 3.20
N PRO A 342 -6.76 24.94 1.92
CA PRO A 342 -6.05 26.10 1.37
C PRO A 342 -6.34 27.39 2.13
N SER A 343 -7.62 27.66 2.44
CA SER A 343 -8.00 28.88 3.16
C SER A 343 -7.44 28.94 4.59
N LYS A 344 -7.38 27.80 5.29
CA LYS A 344 -6.74 27.71 6.61
C LYS A 344 -5.24 27.91 6.54
N LEU A 345 -4.57 27.32 5.54
CA LEU A 345 -3.14 27.54 5.30
C LEU A 345 -2.86 29.02 5.02
N LEU A 346 -3.68 29.69 4.21
CA LEU A 346 -3.58 31.13 3.97
C LEU A 346 -3.72 31.94 5.26
N LYS A 347 -4.73 31.63 6.08
CA LYS A 347 -4.93 32.30 7.38
C LYS A 347 -3.72 32.13 8.29
N TRP A 348 -3.14 30.94 8.34
CA TRP A 348 -1.92 30.65 9.11
C TRP A 348 -0.75 31.53 8.64
N VAL A 349 -0.46 31.52 7.34
CA VAL A 349 0.62 32.32 6.74
C VAL A 349 0.43 33.82 7.00
N SER A 350 -0.78 34.34 6.81
CA SER A 350 -1.09 35.77 7.01
C SER A 350 -0.93 36.21 8.46
N THR A 351 -1.28 35.35 9.43
CA THR A 351 -1.10 35.65 10.87
C THR A 351 0.39 35.80 11.22
N ARG A 352 1.26 34.99 10.60
CA ARG A 352 2.72 35.03 10.84
C ARG A 352 3.42 36.17 10.11
N ALA A 353 2.91 36.59 8.96
CA ALA A 353 3.47 37.69 8.17
C ALA A 353 3.26 39.07 8.82
N GLY A 354 2.43 39.19 9.86
CA GLY A 354 2.26 40.42 10.65
C GLY A 354 1.74 41.62 9.85
N THR A 355 1.15 41.41 8.68
CA THR A 355 0.79 42.48 7.74
C THR A 355 -0.72 42.52 7.49
N GLU A 356 -1.39 43.51 8.08
CA GLU A 356 -2.84 43.72 7.89
C GLU A 356 -3.22 44.35 6.53
N GLU A 357 -2.29 44.85 5.71
CA GLU A 357 -2.67 45.62 4.50
C GLU A 357 -2.16 45.12 3.13
N ASN A 358 -1.10 44.30 3.04
CA ASN A 358 -0.48 43.97 1.75
C ASN A 358 -0.69 42.53 1.22
N LEU A 359 -1.35 41.65 1.97
CA LEU A 359 -1.72 40.30 1.52
C LEU A 359 -3.25 40.16 1.49
N ARG A 360 -3.91 40.91 0.61
CA ARG A 360 -5.35 40.74 0.34
C ARG A 360 -5.63 39.27 0.02
N ASN A 361 -6.26 38.56 0.95
CA ASN A 361 -6.82 37.20 0.87
C ASN A 361 -6.87 36.64 -0.57
N PRO A 362 -5.76 36.08 -1.08
CA PRO A 362 -5.75 35.59 -2.44
C PRO A 362 -6.58 34.31 -2.48
N LYS A 363 -7.69 34.33 -3.22
CA LYS A 363 -8.45 33.11 -3.49
C LYS A 363 -7.74 32.34 -4.59
N PHE A 364 -7.03 31.28 -4.21
CA PHE A 364 -6.41 30.37 -5.17
C PHE A 364 -7.39 29.27 -5.55
N THR A 365 -7.74 29.21 -6.83
CA THR A 365 -8.62 28.17 -7.39
C THR A 365 -7.85 26.95 -7.86
N THR A 366 -6.51 27.03 -7.96
CA THR A 366 -5.66 25.91 -8.37
C THR A 366 -4.53 25.68 -7.36
N PRO A 367 -4.13 24.42 -7.12
CA PRO A 367 -3.01 24.10 -6.23
C PRO A 367 -1.71 24.78 -6.70
N LYS A 368 -1.43 24.74 -8.00
CA LYS A 368 -0.25 25.39 -8.61
C LYS A 368 -0.12 26.87 -8.26
N ALA A 369 -1.22 27.62 -8.30
CA ALA A 369 -1.20 29.04 -7.98
C ALA A 369 -0.89 29.30 -6.50
N LEU A 370 -1.46 28.49 -5.61
CA LEU A 370 -1.14 28.53 -4.19
C LEU A 370 0.33 28.20 -3.95
N ILE A 371 0.85 27.12 -4.54
CA ILE A 371 2.25 26.70 -4.38
C ILE A 371 3.21 27.82 -4.83
N LYS A 372 2.96 28.43 -6.00
CA LYS A 372 3.76 29.57 -6.49
C LYS A 372 3.76 30.74 -5.51
N TRP A 373 2.61 31.07 -4.93
CA TRP A 373 2.52 32.16 -3.95
C TRP A 373 3.27 31.84 -2.65
N LEU A 374 3.20 30.60 -2.17
CA LEU A 374 3.93 30.15 -0.99
C LEU A 374 5.45 30.27 -1.17
N PHE A 375 5.98 30.03 -2.37
CA PHE A 375 7.40 30.27 -2.68
C PHE A 375 7.79 31.74 -2.62
N ILE A 376 6.95 32.64 -3.17
CA ILE A 376 7.22 34.08 -3.13
C ILE A 376 7.37 34.54 -1.68
N LEU A 377 6.56 33.99 -0.77
CA LEU A 377 6.66 34.29 0.66
C LEU A 377 7.91 33.69 1.31
N GLU A 378 8.30 32.49 0.91
CA GLU A 378 9.55 31.89 1.39
C GLU A 378 10.77 32.72 0.97
N ASP A 379 10.80 33.22 -0.27
CA ASP A 379 11.83 34.12 -0.78
C ASP A 379 11.84 35.48 -0.05
N GLN A 380 10.71 35.89 0.52
CA GLN A 380 10.57 37.06 1.39
C GLN A 380 10.98 36.79 2.85
N GLY A 381 11.46 35.59 3.17
CA GLY A 381 11.98 35.21 4.48
C GLY A 381 10.95 34.56 5.41
N LEU A 382 9.72 34.26 4.94
CA LEU A 382 8.74 33.52 5.73
C LEU A 382 9.03 32.01 5.67
N TRP A 383 9.24 31.39 6.82
CA TRP A 383 9.49 29.95 6.90
C TRP A 383 8.19 29.17 6.68
N VAL A 384 7.86 28.91 5.41
CA VAL A 384 6.66 28.18 4.97
C VAL A 384 6.92 26.68 4.85
N PHE A 385 8.05 26.28 4.25
CA PHE A 385 8.42 24.88 4.07
C PHE A 385 9.38 24.45 5.17
N ASP A 386 9.01 23.42 5.93
CA ASP A 386 9.83 22.93 7.06
C ASP A 386 11.05 22.12 6.64
N HIS A 387 11.04 21.56 5.43
CA HIS A 387 12.04 20.61 4.97
C HIS A 387 12.38 20.82 3.50
N ASP A 388 13.66 20.65 3.15
CA ASP A 388 14.19 20.83 1.80
C ASP A 388 13.51 19.93 0.76
N LYS A 389 13.01 18.75 1.17
CA LYS A 389 12.27 17.85 0.28
C LYS A 389 10.92 18.41 -0.15
N LEU A 390 10.14 18.99 0.76
CA LEU A 390 8.87 19.63 0.40
C LEU A 390 9.11 20.81 -0.54
N LYS A 391 10.18 21.57 -0.29
CA LYS A 391 10.63 22.63 -1.17
C LYS A 391 11.05 22.10 -2.54
N PHE A 392 11.71 20.96 -2.62
CA PHE A 392 12.05 20.33 -3.89
C PHE A 392 10.81 19.90 -4.70
N HIS A 393 9.86 19.20 -4.08
CA HIS A 393 8.59 18.84 -4.74
C HIS A 393 7.82 20.07 -5.20
N ALA A 394 7.76 21.10 -4.37
CA ALA A 394 7.09 22.34 -4.70
C ALA A 394 7.78 23.07 -5.87
N LYS A 395 9.13 23.08 -5.94
CA LYS A 395 9.88 23.61 -7.08
C LYS A 395 9.59 22.80 -8.35
N ALA A 396 9.56 21.48 -8.25
CA ALA A 396 9.24 20.60 -9.37
C ALA A 396 7.83 20.86 -9.92
N ALA A 397 6.83 21.06 -9.05
CA ALA A 397 5.47 21.42 -9.44
C ALA A 397 5.40 22.75 -10.24
N ILE A 398 6.26 23.71 -9.90
CA ILE A 398 6.40 24.96 -10.64
C ILE A 398 7.09 24.75 -11.99
N CYS A 399 8.21 24.01 -12.00
CA CYS A 399 9.06 23.82 -13.17
C CYS A 399 8.49 22.88 -14.24
N ASN A 400 7.65 21.91 -13.86
CA ASN A 400 6.97 20.98 -14.79
C ASN A 400 5.91 21.66 -15.66
N SER A 401 5.90 23.01 -15.77
CA SER A 401 5.18 23.68 -16.85
C SER A 401 5.86 23.33 -18.18
N LEU A 402 5.37 22.25 -18.82
CA LEU A 402 5.14 22.32 -20.26
C LEU A 402 4.41 23.66 -20.51
N PRO A 403 4.82 24.47 -21.49
CA PRO A 403 4.07 25.69 -21.82
C PRO A 403 2.60 25.29 -21.99
N ASP A 404 1.68 26.13 -21.54
CA ASP A 404 0.27 26.08 -21.94
C ASP A 404 0.21 26.13 -23.47
N CYS A 405 0.38 24.98 -24.12
CA CYS A 405 0.25 24.84 -25.55
C CYS A 405 -1.22 24.61 -25.82
N CYS A 406 -1.89 25.75 -26.02
CA CYS A 406 -3.07 25.91 -26.85
C CYS A 406 -4.35 25.21 -26.33
N LEU A 407 -5.19 25.99 -25.68
CA LEU A 407 -6.60 25.99 -26.06
C LEU A 407 -6.68 26.62 -27.47
N PRO A 408 -7.14 25.89 -28.49
CA PRO A 408 -7.97 26.51 -29.50
C PRO A 408 -9.41 26.12 -29.22
N GLU A 409 -10.24 27.13 -29.00
CA GLU A 409 -11.65 27.05 -29.35
C GLU A 409 -11.75 26.68 -30.84
N SER A 410 -11.93 25.41 -31.15
CA SER A 410 -12.42 24.98 -32.46
C SER A 410 -13.23 23.70 -32.32
N LYS A 411 -14.44 23.75 -32.89
CA LYS A 411 -15.52 22.75 -32.91
C LYS A 411 -15.05 21.29 -33.15
N PRO A 412 -15.85 20.30 -32.71
CA PRO A 412 -15.44 18.90 -32.77
C PRO A 412 -15.57 18.38 -34.21
N GLU A 413 -14.43 18.14 -34.87
CA GLU A 413 -14.38 17.18 -35.96
C GLU A 413 -14.02 15.83 -35.35
N CYS A 414 -15.00 14.94 -35.32
CA CYS A 414 -14.90 13.56 -34.89
C CYS A 414 -14.08 12.78 -35.92
N TRP A 415 -12.88 12.31 -35.55
CA TRP A 415 -12.10 11.43 -36.41
C TRP A 415 -12.70 10.02 -36.33
N THR A 416 -13.25 9.56 -37.46
CA THR A 416 -13.84 8.22 -37.55
C THR A 416 -12.76 7.14 -37.63
N ALA A 417 -13.11 5.92 -37.21
CA ALA A 417 -12.26 4.73 -37.14
C ALA A 417 -11.55 4.32 -38.45
N LYS A 418 -11.74 5.03 -39.57
CA LYS A 418 -11.15 4.76 -40.88
C LYS A 418 -9.74 5.34 -41.09
N GLU A 419 -9.24 6.20 -40.22
CA GLU A 419 -7.88 6.76 -40.35
C GLU A 419 -6.81 5.97 -39.60
N ARG A 420 -7.20 5.04 -38.72
CA ARG A 420 -6.28 4.10 -38.06
C ARG A 420 -5.77 2.99 -39.00
N GLU A 421 -6.54 2.63 -40.02
CA GLU A 421 -6.18 1.60 -41.01
C GLU A 421 -5.19 2.08 -42.10
N ARG A 422 -4.81 3.36 -42.12
CA ARG A 422 -3.97 3.92 -43.20
C ARG A 422 -2.48 4.03 -42.89
N ARG A 423 -2.03 3.56 -41.70
CA ARG A 423 -0.60 3.52 -41.32
C ARG A 423 0.04 2.14 -41.30
N GLU A 424 -0.70 1.08 -41.57
CA GLU A 424 -0.14 -0.26 -41.80
C GLU A 424 -0.57 -0.76 -43.18
N GLY A 425 0.27 -0.50 -44.19
CA GLY A 425 -0.01 -1.00 -45.53
C GLY A 425 0.71 -0.24 -46.63
N LYS A 426 2.00 -0.51 -46.81
CA LYS A 426 2.64 -0.38 -48.12
C LYS A 426 3.91 -1.25 -48.22
N TYR A 427 3.71 -2.47 -48.70
CA TYR A 427 4.72 -3.22 -49.43
C TYR A 427 4.67 -2.79 -50.91
N ILE A 428 5.84 -2.51 -51.50
CA ILE A 428 6.17 -2.52 -52.95
C ILE A 428 7.65 -2.96 -52.95
N GLY A 429 8.06 -4.18 -53.35
CA GLY A 429 8.11 -4.74 -54.73
C GLY A 429 9.29 -4.10 -55.48
N ASP A 430 10.25 -4.73 -56.16
CA ASP A 430 10.57 -6.08 -56.65
C ASP A 430 12.08 -6.01 -57.02
N GLU A 431 12.82 -7.13 -57.07
CA GLU A 431 13.90 -7.32 -58.05
C GLU A 431 14.24 -8.82 -58.20
N GLU A 432 14.22 -9.27 -59.45
CA GLU A 432 14.28 -10.65 -59.96
C GLU A 432 15.69 -11.28 -59.89
N MET A 433 15.76 -12.62 -59.95
CA MET A 433 16.59 -13.38 -60.91
C MET A 433 16.32 -14.90 -60.80
N GLU A 434 16.09 -15.51 -61.98
CA GLU A 434 16.03 -16.94 -62.37
C GLU A 434 17.20 -17.78 -61.78
N ASP A 435 17.23 -19.12 -61.72
CA ASP A 435 16.73 -20.23 -62.56
C ASP A 435 17.01 -21.53 -61.73
N SER A 436 16.25 -22.63 -61.67
CA SER A 436 16.00 -23.63 -62.71
C SER A 436 15.63 -25.00 -62.06
N LEU A 437 14.85 -25.83 -62.79
CA LEU A 437 14.71 -27.31 -62.75
C LEU A 437 14.08 -27.95 -61.47
N ASP A 438 13.09 -28.85 -61.47
CA ASP A 438 12.61 -29.85 -62.43
C ASP A 438 11.14 -30.27 -62.12
N LYS A 439 10.43 -30.77 -63.15
CA LYS A 439 9.10 -31.45 -63.07
C LYS A 439 9.32 -33.01 -62.98
N PRO A 440 8.32 -33.90 -63.25
CA PRO A 440 6.96 -34.14 -62.73
C PRO A 440 6.71 -35.65 -62.32
N VAL A 441 5.45 -36.02 -62.06
CA VAL A 441 4.78 -37.35 -62.32
C VAL A 441 4.55 -38.34 -61.16
N SER A 442 3.26 -38.47 -60.79
CA SER A 442 2.36 -39.66 -60.77
C SER A 442 2.75 -41.03 -60.14
N ALA A 443 1.78 -41.58 -59.38
CA ALA A 443 1.31 -42.99 -59.24
C ALA A 443 1.01 -43.29 -57.75
N ALA A 444 -0.13 -43.74 -57.23
CA ALA A 444 -1.27 -44.61 -57.61
C ALA A 444 -1.40 -45.74 -56.55
N TYR A 445 -2.67 -46.10 -56.26
CA TYR A 445 -3.18 -47.30 -55.53
C TYR A 445 -3.13 -47.28 -53.98
N PHE A 446 -4.15 -47.69 -53.20
CA PHE A 446 -5.25 -48.66 -53.38
C PHE A 446 -6.57 -48.25 -52.65
N CYS A 447 -7.69 -48.76 -53.18
CA CYS A 447 -9.09 -48.76 -52.68
C CYS A 447 -9.25 -49.42 -51.27
N THR A 448 -10.34 -49.30 -50.50
CA THR A 448 -11.78 -49.54 -50.80
C THR A 448 -12.72 -49.04 -49.67
N ASP A 449 -13.83 -48.38 -50.07
CA ASP A 449 -15.27 -48.60 -49.73
C ASP A 449 -15.74 -48.85 -48.28
N LYS A 450 -16.92 -48.45 -47.76
CA LYS A 450 -18.19 -47.73 -48.13
C LYS A 450 -19.00 -47.59 -46.80
N LEU A 451 -19.54 -46.42 -46.36
CA LEU A 451 -20.91 -45.82 -46.50
C LEU A 451 -22.13 -46.76 -46.32
N PRO A 452 -23.40 -46.30 -46.10
CA PRO A 452 -24.06 -45.16 -45.41
C PRO A 452 -25.21 -45.66 -44.47
N THR A 453 -26.15 -44.88 -43.88
CA THR A 453 -27.45 -44.33 -44.40
C THR A 453 -28.20 -43.75 -43.17
N ASP A 454 -28.54 -42.45 -43.09
CA ASP A 454 -29.79 -41.75 -43.47
C ASP A 454 -30.98 -41.88 -42.50
N GLY A 455 -31.74 -40.78 -42.28
CA GLY A 455 -33.07 -40.83 -41.66
C GLY A 455 -33.53 -39.71 -40.70
N ASP A 456 -33.78 -38.51 -41.24
CA ASP A 456 -35.00 -37.68 -41.09
C ASP A 456 -35.75 -37.40 -39.74
N ARG A 457 -36.12 -36.10 -39.60
CA ARG A 457 -37.39 -35.48 -39.09
C ARG A 457 -37.64 -35.08 -37.61
N LYS A 458 -37.66 -33.74 -37.42
CA LYS A 458 -38.73 -32.82 -36.91
C LYS A 458 -39.59 -33.12 -35.64
N ARG A 459 -39.58 -32.09 -34.75
CA ARG A 459 -40.69 -31.39 -34.02
C ARG A 459 -40.93 -31.66 -32.50
N LYS A 460 -40.84 -30.53 -31.75
CA LYS A 460 -41.66 -29.98 -30.64
C LYS A 460 -41.97 -30.82 -29.37
N ASP A 461 -41.53 -30.26 -28.23
CA ASP A 461 -42.03 -30.38 -26.85
C ASP A 461 -43.57 -30.40 -26.73
N PRO A 462 -44.24 -31.01 -25.70
CA PRO A 462 -44.03 -30.65 -24.27
C PRO A 462 -44.42 -31.65 -23.13
N LEU A 463 -44.03 -31.29 -21.89
CA LEU A 463 -44.76 -31.40 -20.60
C LEU A 463 -44.78 -32.70 -19.73
N LYS A 464 -44.34 -32.49 -18.47
CA LYS A 464 -44.85 -32.95 -17.14
C LYS A 464 -44.42 -34.28 -16.47
N ASP A 465 -43.84 -34.08 -15.28
CA ASP A 465 -43.97 -34.77 -13.96
C ASP A 465 -44.07 -36.29 -13.89
N THR A 466 -43.15 -36.92 -13.14
CA THR A 466 -43.42 -37.60 -11.84
C THR A 466 -42.18 -38.35 -11.31
N ASP A 467 -41.60 -37.80 -10.25
CA ASP A 467 -41.31 -38.41 -8.94
C ASP A 467 -40.79 -39.88 -8.76
N ILE A 468 -39.78 -39.95 -7.86
CA ILE A 468 -39.45 -41.01 -6.87
C ILE A 468 -38.47 -42.14 -7.25
N ARG A 469 -37.23 -42.02 -6.73
CA ARG A 469 -36.45 -42.98 -5.89
C ARG A 469 -35.00 -42.48 -5.82
N GLY A 470 -34.27 -42.39 -4.71
CA GLY A 470 -34.49 -42.78 -3.33
C GLY A 470 -33.13 -42.90 -2.63
N THR A 471 -32.93 -42.06 -1.59
CA THR A 471 -32.16 -42.30 -0.33
C THR A 471 -30.60 -42.33 -0.29
N PRO A 472 -30.00 -42.00 0.89
CA PRO A 472 -28.72 -41.29 1.08
C PRO A 472 -27.70 -42.01 1.99
N VAL A 473 -26.50 -41.46 2.20
CA VAL A 473 -25.51 -41.95 3.20
C VAL A 473 -24.80 -40.74 3.84
N LYS A 474 -25.25 -40.30 5.05
CA LYS A 474 -24.74 -40.55 6.43
C LYS A 474 -23.59 -39.63 6.89
N LEU A 475 -23.96 -38.66 7.73
CA LEU A 475 -23.12 -37.93 8.67
C LEU A 475 -22.73 -38.83 9.86
N VAL A 476 -21.47 -38.80 10.28
CA VAL A 476 -20.98 -39.43 11.52
C VAL A 476 -20.62 -38.33 12.51
N LYS A 477 -21.26 -38.37 13.69
CA LYS A 477 -20.93 -37.62 14.91
C LYS A 477 -19.81 -38.33 15.66
N TYR A 478 -18.84 -37.59 16.19
CA TYR A 478 -17.96 -38.07 17.26
C TYR A 478 -18.45 -37.54 18.62
N ASN A 479 -18.63 -38.45 19.57
CA ASN A 479 -18.86 -38.15 20.99
C ASN A 479 -17.52 -38.17 21.73
N VAL A 480 -17.39 -37.20 22.64
CA VAL A 480 -16.34 -37.08 23.65
C VAL A 480 -16.63 -38.07 24.78
N HIS A 481 -15.61 -38.78 25.26
CA HIS A 481 -15.62 -39.47 26.54
C HIS A 481 -14.58 -38.85 27.47
N GLU A 482 -15.04 -38.34 28.60
CA GLU A 482 -14.26 -38.13 29.83
C GLU A 482 -14.04 -39.46 30.54
N SER A 483 -12.87 -39.64 31.16
CA SER A 483 -12.68 -40.47 32.36
C SER A 483 -11.44 -40.02 33.13
N ILE A 484 -11.70 -39.47 34.32
CA ILE A 484 -11.02 -39.57 35.63
C ILE A 484 -9.50 -39.39 35.69
#